data_AF-A0A349PQH2-F1
#
_entry.id   AF-A0A349PQH2-F1
#
_cell.length_a   1.000
_cell.length_b   1.000
_cell.length_c   1.000
_cell.angle_alpha   90.00
_cell.angle_beta   90.00
_cell.angle_gamma   90.00
#
_symmetry.space_group_name_H-M   'P 1'
#
loop_
_entity.id
_entity.type
_entity.pdbx_description
1 polymer ?
#
loop_
_entity_poly.entity_id
_entity_poly.type
_entity_poly.pdbx_seq_one_letter_code
_entity_poly.pdbx_strand_id
1 'polypeptide(L)' 'MLNINKVRADFPILSRTVNGKPLVYFDNGATSQKPQIVIDAIAKYYQEINANIHRGVHTLSQLAT' A
#
# COMPACT_ATOMS: atom_id res chain seq x y z
N MET A 1 23.05 6.75 -5.94
CA MET A 1 23.33 6.20 -4.59
C MET A 1 22.00 6.01 -3.86
N LEU A 2 21.78 4.87 -3.20
CA LEU A 2 20.52 4.55 -2.50
C LEU A 2 20.42 5.34 -1.18
N ASN A 3 19.32 6.05 -0.93
CA ASN A 3 19.06 6.73 0.33
C ASN A 3 18.05 5.94 1.17
N ILE A 4 18.54 5.23 2.19
CA ILE A 4 17.70 4.35 3.02
C ILE A 4 16.64 5.11 3.82
N ASN A 5 16.90 6.36 4.22
CA ASN A 5 15.94 7.16 4.99
C ASN A 5 14.75 7.57 4.12
N LYS A 6 14.98 7.84 2.83
CA LYS A 6 13.90 8.07 1.86
C LYS A 6 13.05 6.81 1.68
N VAL A 7 13.69 5.66 1.46
CA VAL A 7 12.98 4.38 1.33
C VAL A 7 12.14 4.08 2.57
N ARG A 8 12.68 4.25 3.78
CA ARG A 8 11.93 4.00 5.03
C ARG A 8 10.73 4.94 5.20
N ALA A 9 10.84 6.18 4.75
CA ALA A 9 9.76 7.17 4.82
C ALA A 9 8.55 6.76 3.97
N ASP A 10 8.76 5.99 2.90
CA ASP A 10 7.66 5.47 2.08
C ASP A 10 6.83 4.40 2.79
N PHE A 11 7.33 3.76 3.86
CA PHE A 11 6.61 2.72 4.62
C PHE A 11 6.12 3.29 5.95
N PRO A 12 4.89 3.83 6.02
CA PRO A 12 4.40 4.60 7.16
C PRO A 12 4.46 3.82 8.48
N ILE A 13 4.21 2.50 8.44
CA ILE A 13 4.22 1.64 9.63
C ILE A 13 5.59 1.57 10.33
N LEU A 14 6.70 1.82 9.62
CA LEU A 14 8.04 1.76 10.20
C LEU A 14 8.33 2.90 11.18
N SER A 15 7.46 3.91 11.26
CA SER A 15 7.52 4.98 12.26
C SER A 15 6.81 4.61 13.58
N ARG A 16 6.09 3.48 13.63
CA ARG A 16 5.32 3.08 14.82
C ARG A 16 6.19 2.62 15.98
N THR A 17 5.63 2.78 17.17
CA THR A 17 6.10 2.19 18.42
C THR A 17 5.27 0.93 18.74
N VAL A 18 5.93 -0.15 19.14
CA VAL A 18 5.32 -1.40 19.62
C VAL A 18 5.90 -1.73 20.99
N ASN A 19 5.04 -1.98 21.97
CA ASN A 19 5.46 -2.25 23.37
C ASN A 19 6.40 -1.16 23.92
N GLY A 20 6.12 0.10 23.61
CA GLY A 20 6.92 1.25 24.04
C GLY A 20 8.28 1.40 23.35
N LYS A 21 8.61 0.61 22.32
CA LYS A 21 9.89 0.66 21.60
C LYS A 21 9.69 0.88 20.09
N PRO A 22 10.66 1.50 19.37
CA PRO A 22 10.59 1.62 17.92
C PRO A 22 10.46 0.26 17.23
N LEU A 23 9.60 0.16 16.23
CA LEU A 23 9.40 -1.07 15.47
C LEU A 23 10.67 -1.47 14.70
N VAL A 24 11.13 -2.70 14.92
CA VAL A 24 12.12 -3.39 14.10
C VAL A 24 11.46 -4.65 13.55
N TYR A 25 11.08 -4.63 12.28
CA TYR A 25 10.33 -5.70 11.64
C TYR A 25 11.25 -6.61 10.81
N PHE A 26 11.58 -7.79 11.35
CA PHE A 26 12.45 -8.78 10.71
C PHE A 26 11.74 -10.04 10.20
N ASP A 27 10.41 -10.04 10.18
CA ASP A 27 9.60 -11.14 9.68
C ASP A 27 9.16 -10.96 8.21
N ASN A 28 10.02 -10.33 7.39
CA ASN A 28 9.70 -9.99 6.00
C ASN A 28 9.49 -11.21 5.10
N GLY A 29 10.02 -12.37 5.50
CA GLY A 29 9.85 -13.64 4.79
C GLY A 29 8.43 -14.20 4.87
N ALA A 30 7.69 -13.89 5.95
CA ALA A 30 6.29 -14.24 6.06
C ALA A 30 5.38 -13.23 5.33
N THR A 31 5.62 -11.93 5.52
CA THR A 31 4.97 -10.86 4.74
C THR A 31 5.76 -9.56 4.84
N SER A 32 5.66 -8.71 3.83
CA SER A 32 6.36 -7.41 3.81
C SER A 32 5.42 -6.24 4.10
N GLN A 33 5.96 -5.17 4.69
CA GLN A 33 5.23 -3.91 4.87
C GLN A 33 4.92 -3.25 3.52
N LYS A 34 3.90 -2.40 3.47
CA LYS A 34 3.43 -1.78 2.23
C LYS A 34 3.88 -0.31 2.18
N PRO A 35 4.46 0.16 1.06
CA PRO A 35 4.74 1.58 0.90
C PRO A 35 3.44 2.35 0.66
N GLN A 36 3.45 3.66 0.92
CA GLN A 36 2.29 4.53 0.83
C GLN A 36 1.66 4.50 -0.57
N ILE A 37 2.45 4.46 -1.63
CA ILE A 37 1.94 4.39 -3.01
C ILE A 37 1.05 3.16 -3.28
N VAL A 38 1.33 2.02 -2.64
CA VAL A 38 0.50 0.81 -2.77
C VAL A 38 -0.81 0.98 -1.99
N ILE A 39 -0.73 1.58 -0.80
CA ILE A 39 -1.90 1.88 0.03
C ILE A 39 -2.82 2.86 -0.71
N ASP A 40 -2.25 3.93 -1.26
CA ASP A 40 -2.97 4.97 -1.99
C ASP A 40 -3.63 4.41 -3.26
N ALA A 41 -2.94 3.54 -4.01
CA ALA A 41 -3.52 2.91 -5.19
C ALA A 41 -4.76 2.06 -4.85
N ILE A 42 -4.69 1.28 -3.77
CA ILE A 42 -5.82 0.47 -3.29
C ILE A 42 -6.95 1.39 -2.80
N ALA A 43 -6.62 2.41 -2.01
CA ALA A 43 -7.61 3.36 -1.50
C ALA A 43 -8.32 4.10 -2.63
N LYS A 44 -7.56 4.60 -3.61
CA LYS A 44 -8.08 5.28 -4.79
C LYS A 44 -8.99 4.36 -5.60
N TYR A 45 -8.60 3.11 -5.82
CA TYR A 45 -9.45 2.14 -6.50
C TYR A 45 -10.82 2.03 -5.82
N TYR A 46 -10.82 1.81 -4.50
CA TYR A 46 -12.06 1.64 -3.76
C TYR A 46 -12.89 2.93 -3.62
N GLN A 47 -12.26 4.09 -3.67
CA GLN A 47 -12.94 5.39 -3.58
C GLN A 47 -13.51 5.86 -4.92
N GLU A 48 -12.84 5.60 -6.04
CA GLU A 48 -13.15 6.23 -7.32
C GLU A 48 -13.69 5.26 -8.37
N ILE A 49 -13.19 4.03 -8.42
CA ILE A 49 -13.34 3.15 -9.61
C ILE A 49 -13.69 1.70 -9.26
N ASN A 50 -14.24 1.43 -8.08
CA ASN A 50 -14.62 0.07 -7.70
C ASN A 50 -15.77 -0.46 -8.57
N ALA A 51 -15.49 -1.49 -9.35
CA ALA A 51 -16.48 -2.21 -10.12
C ALA A 51 -16.02 -3.64 -10.39
N ASN A 52 -16.97 -4.51 -10.73
CA ASN A 52 -16.65 -5.81 -11.30
C ASN A 52 -15.97 -5.63 -12.66
N ILE A 53 -14.85 -6.31 -12.88
CA ILE A 53 -14.02 -6.21 -14.09
C ILE A 53 -14.57 -7.05 -15.25
N HIS A 54 -15.45 -8.03 -14.96
CA HIS A 54 -15.97 -8.93 -15.98
C HIS A 54 -17.26 -8.43 -16.60
N ARG A 55 -17.27 -8.32 -17.94
CA ARG A 55 -18.45 -8.10 -18.79
C ARG A 55 -19.24 -6.81 -18.54
N GLY A 56 -18.71 -5.85 -17.78
CA GLY A 56 -19.30 -4.53 -17.65
C GLY A 56 -18.91 -3.64 -18.82
N VAL A 57 -19.89 -3.22 -19.62
CA VAL A 57 -19.70 -2.22 -20.69
C VAL A 57 -19.79 -0.77 -20.17
N HIS A 58 -20.03 -0.60 -18.87
CA HIS A 58 -20.18 0.70 -18.23
C HIS A 58 -18.83 1.25 -17.76
N THR A 59 -18.73 2.59 -17.69
CA THR A 59 -17.48 3.34 -17.46
C THR A 59 -16.64 2.84 -16.29
N LEU A 60 -17.26 2.59 -15.12
CA LEU A 60 -16.50 2.12 -13.95
C LEU A 60 -15.90 0.72 -14.14
N SER A 61 -16.56 -0.17 -14.89
CA SER A 61 -16.01 -1.51 -15.16
C SER A 61 -14.77 -1.44 -16.06
N GLN A 62 -14.76 -0.52 -17.02
CA GLN A 62 -13.61 -0.27 -17.88
C GLN A 62 -12.45 0.40 -17.13
N LEU A 63 -12.74 1.31 -16.18
CA LEU A 63 -11.71 1.95 -15.35
C LEU A 63 -11.11 1.02 -14.29
N ALA A 64 -11.84 -0.01 -13.88
CA ALA A 64 -11.44 -0.98 -12.86
C ALA A 64 -10.49 -2.10 -13.37
N THR A 65 -10.22 -2.16 -14.68
CA THR A 65 -9.40 -3.20 -15.36
C THR A 65 -8.00 -2.69 -15.63
#